data_AF-A0A9E3PRS6-F1
#
_entry.id   AF-A0A9E3PRS6-F1
#
_cell.length_a   1.000
_cell.length_b   1.000
_cell.length_c   1.000
_cell.angle_alpha   90.00
_cell.angle_beta   90.00
_cell.angle_gamma   90.00
#
_symmetry.space_group_name_H-M   'P 1'
#
loop_
_entity.id
_entity.type
_entity.pdbx_description
1 polymer ?
#
loop_
_entity_poly.entity_id
_entity_poly.type
_entity_poly.pdbx_seq_one_letter_code
_entity_poly.pdbx_strand_id
1 'polypeptide(L)'
;MKQRVGLALGIWLLACGAAPPLSFVAMAPRFEAATAEYRRIWQDDGRLIVAAMEAATGGSFPLSEIEVLVRDGAPMISFDGRTIRLRASTHRAYMKATLVHEIGHRLAMTLPRSPELDDHRLLYLFLYDVWTDLYGRDFADRMVAIERRIRAPYDYDAAWSWALSMTREERRARLRALSPRLRYAIEEIAP
;
A
#
# COMPACT_ATOMS: atom_id res chain seq x y z
N MET A 1 -30.16 -39.85 8.12
CA MET A 1 -30.47 -38.42 7.97
C MET A 1 -29.23 -37.73 7.40
N LYS A 2 -29.21 -37.38 6.11
CA LYS A 2 -28.02 -36.88 5.40
C LYS A 2 -27.95 -35.35 5.56
N GLN A 3 -27.03 -34.82 6.36
CA GLN A 3 -26.75 -33.39 6.41
C GLN A 3 -25.88 -32.99 5.21
N ARG A 4 -26.41 -32.11 4.37
CA ARG A 4 -25.70 -31.46 3.28
C ARG A 4 -24.89 -30.30 3.88
N VAL A 5 -23.57 -30.40 3.85
CA VAL A 5 -22.69 -29.25 4.12
C VAL A 5 -22.72 -28.38 2.86
N GLY A 6 -23.44 -27.26 2.94
CA GLY A 6 -23.45 -26.24 1.90
C GLY A 6 -22.14 -25.46 1.92
N LEU A 7 -21.39 -25.55 0.83
CA LEU A 7 -20.20 -24.74 0.55
C LEU A 7 -20.67 -23.31 0.25
N ALA A 8 -20.54 -22.38 1.20
CA ALA A 8 -20.75 -20.96 0.94
C ALA A 8 -19.49 -20.37 0.30
N LEU A 9 -19.43 -20.38 -1.03
CA LEU A 9 -18.43 -19.61 -1.78
C LEU A 9 -18.85 -18.13 -1.72
N GLY A 10 -18.24 -17.37 -0.83
CA GLY A 10 -18.47 -15.93 -0.73
C GLY A 10 -17.87 -15.21 -1.93
N ILE A 11 -18.71 -14.87 -2.90
CA ILE A 11 -18.37 -13.98 -4.02
C ILE A 11 -18.38 -12.54 -3.49
N TRP A 12 -17.22 -12.00 -3.14
CA TRP A 12 -17.00 -10.57 -2.92
C TRP A 12 -16.65 -9.90 -4.25
N LEU A 13 -17.66 -9.60 -5.07
CA LEU A 13 -17.51 -8.85 -6.32
C LEU A 13 -18.41 -7.61 -6.31
N LEU A 14 -18.22 -6.67 -5.38
CA LEU A 14 -18.95 -5.39 -5.46
C LEU A 14 -18.07 -4.22 -5.00
N ALA A 15 -17.84 -3.32 -5.96
CA ALA A 15 -17.20 -2.00 -5.87
C ALA A 15 -15.69 -1.97 -5.50
N CYS A 16 -14.81 -2.37 -6.44
CA CYS A 16 -13.46 -1.79 -6.44
C CYS A 16 -13.57 -0.34 -6.94
N GLY A 17 -13.03 0.62 -6.19
CA GLY A 17 -12.73 1.92 -6.77
C GLY A 17 -11.90 1.74 -8.05
N ALA A 18 -12.18 2.53 -9.08
CA ALA A 18 -11.35 2.50 -10.28
C ALA A 18 -9.92 2.87 -9.86
N ALA A 19 -8.95 2.00 -10.17
CA ALA A 19 -7.56 2.26 -9.85
C ALA A 19 -7.13 3.61 -10.48
N PRO A 20 -6.39 4.48 -9.76
CA PRO A 20 -5.99 5.75 -10.32
C PRO A 20 -5.15 5.51 -11.58
N PRO A 21 -5.34 6.29 -12.66
CA PRO A 21 -4.49 6.14 -13.83
C PRO A 21 -3.04 6.49 -13.47
N LEU A 22 -2.10 5.64 -13.89
CA LEU A 22 -0.66 5.87 -13.71
C LEU A 22 -0.01 6.12 -15.08
N SER A 23 0.68 7.25 -15.21
CA SER A 23 1.49 7.57 -16.38
C SER A 23 2.98 7.33 -16.07
N PHE A 24 3.56 6.30 -16.68
CA PHE A 24 4.96 5.92 -16.44
C PHE A 24 5.92 6.58 -17.43
N VAL A 25 6.86 7.37 -16.90
CA VAL A 25 7.85 8.14 -17.67
C VAL A 25 9.27 7.67 -17.31
N ALA A 26 10.03 7.23 -18.30
CA ALA A 26 11.46 6.97 -18.14
C ALA A 26 12.22 8.31 -18.14
N MET A 27 12.99 8.60 -17.09
CA MET A 27 13.71 9.88 -17.00
C MET A 27 14.97 9.95 -17.89
N ALA A 28 15.36 8.82 -18.48
CA ALA A 28 16.44 8.69 -19.47
C ALA A 28 16.25 7.36 -20.23
N PRO A 29 16.80 7.21 -21.46
CA PRO A 29 16.65 5.99 -22.26
C PRO A 29 17.07 4.71 -21.53
N ARG A 30 18.13 4.79 -20.70
CA ARG A 30 18.59 3.66 -19.88
C ARG A 30 17.57 3.11 -18.87
N PHE A 31 16.50 3.85 -18.57
CA PHE A 31 15.44 3.44 -17.64
C PHE A 31 14.21 2.82 -18.33
N GLU A 32 14.16 2.79 -19.66
CA GLU A 32 13.00 2.31 -20.41
C GLU A 32 12.57 0.88 -20.03
N ALA A 33 13.53 -0.03 -19.85
CA ALA A 33 13.24 -1.41 -19.46
C ALA A 33 12.56 -1.50 -18.09
N ALA A 34 13.05 -0.75 -17.09
CA ALA A 34 12.45 -0.68 -15.77
C ALA A 34 11.07 0.00 -15.82
N THR A 35 10.91 1.06 -16.62
CA THR A 35 9.61 1.73 -16.83
C THR A 35 8.58 0.79 -17.44
N ALA A 36 8.96 0.02 -18.47
CA ALA A 36 8.09 -0.96 -19.09
C ALA A 36 7.71 -2.09 -18.13
N GLU A 37 8.62 -2.50 -17.25
CA GLU A 37 8.37 -3.49 -16.21
C GLU A 37 7.40 -2.97 -15.14
N TYR A 38 7.55 -1.73 -14.65
CA TYR A 38 6.57 -1.12 -13.74
C TYR A 38 5.19 -1.00 -14.38
N ARG A 39 5.12 -0.61 -15.66
CA ARG A 39 3.86 -0.56 -16.40
C ARG A 39 3.19 -1.93 -16.45
N ARG A 40 3.95 -2.99 -16.72
CA ARG A 40 3.43 -4.37 -16.71
C ARG A 40 2.94 -4.78 -15.32
N ILE A 41 3.72 -4.50 -14.27
CA ILE A 41 3.27 -4.78 -12.88
C ILE A 41 1.94 -4.06 -12.59
N TRP A 42 1.78 -2.80 -12.98
CA TRP A 42 0.53 -2.07 -12.75
C TRP A 42 -0.64 -2.62 -13.57
N GLN A 43 -0.40 -3.05 -14.81
CA GLN A 43 -1.42 -3.72 -15.63
C GLN A 43 -1.87 -5.04 -15.02
N ASP A 44 -0.93 -5.83 -14.50
CA ASP A 44 -1.19 -7.15 -13.91
C ASP A 44 -1.87 -7.03 -12.53
N ASP A 45 -1.33 -6.18 -11.65
CA ASP A 45 -1.65 -6.18 -10.22
C ASP A 45 -2.41 -4.92 -9.76
N GLY A 46 -2.48 -3.85 -10.56
CA GLY A 46 -2.91 -2.52 -10.10
C GLY A 46 -4.31 -2.49 -9.48
N ARG A 47 -5.25 -3.24 -10.04
CA ARG A 47 -6.60 -3.39 -9.47
C ARG A 47 -6.58 -4.10 -8.11
N LEU A 48 -5.75 -5.12 -7.95
CA LEU A 48 -5.61 -5.87 -6.70
C LEU A 48 -4.91 -5.01 -5.64
N ILE A 49 -3.87 -4.26 -6.02
CA ILE A 49 -3.16 -3.33 -5.14
C ILE A 49 -4.13 -2.30 -4.55
N VAL A 50 -4.93 -1.67 -5.40
CA VAL A 50 -5.93 -0.67 -4.97
C VAL A 50 -6.95 -1.30 -4.04
N ALA A 51 -7.56 -2.42 -4.44
CA ALA A 51 -8.56 -3.10 -3.63
C ALA A 51 -8.02 -3.53 -2.26
N ALA A 52 -6.79 -4.05 -2.20
CA ALA A 52 -6.16 -4.46 -0.94
C ALA A 52 -5.92 -3.27 -0.01
N MET A 53 -5.44 -2.14 -0.55
CA MET A 53 -5.19 -0.93 0.24
C MET A 53 -6.49 -0.26 0.72
N GLU A 54 -7.51 -0.16 -0.13
CA GLU A 54 -8.82 0.37 0.25
C GLU A 54 -9.46 -0.51 1.33
N ALA A 55 -9.40 -1.84 1.17
CA ALA A 55 -9.89 -2.78 2.19
C ALA A 55 -9.11 -2.71 3.52
N ALA A 56 -7.80 -2.46 3.47
CA ALA A 56 -6.97 -2.37 4.67
C ALA A 56 -7.18 -1.06 5.45
N THR A 57 -7.51 0.03 4.77
CA THR A 57 -7.59 1.38 5.36
C THR A 57 -9.01 1.89 5.57
N GLY A 58 -9.99 1.38 4.81
CA GLY A 58 -11.32 1.98 4.70
C GLY A 58 -11.32 3.31 3.92
N GLY A 59 -10.19 3.70 3.33
CA GLY A 59 -10.07 4.88 2.47
C GLY A 59 -10.38 4.56 1.00
N SER A 60 -10.33 5.60 0.16
CA SER A 60 -10.45 5.46 -1.29
C SER A 60 -9.38 6.27 -2.01
N PHE A 61 -8.94 5.75 -3.15
CA PHE A 61 -7.99 6.48 -4.00
C PHE A 61 -8.66 7.65 -4.71
N PRO A 62 -8.01 8.82 -4.79
CA PRO A 62 -8.42 9.88 -5.71
C PRO A 62 -8.27 9.38 -7.16
N LEU A 63 -9.27 9.66 -8.01
CA LEU A 63 -9.25 9.28 -9.43
C LEU A 63 -8.32 10.14 -10.29
N SER A 64 -7.58 11.08 -9.67
CA SER A 64 -6.61 11.93 -10.36
C SER A 64 -5.44 11.09 -10.86
N GLU A 65 -5.01 11.35 -12.11
CA GLU A 65 -3.80 10.73 -12.66
C GLU A 65 -2.57 11.02 -11.79
N ILE A 66 -1.73 9.99 -11.66
CA ILE A 66 -0.45 10.04 -10.98
C ILE A 66 0.65 9.81 -12.02
N GLU A 67 1.59 10.74 -12.08
CA GLU A 67 2.80 10.60 -12.87
C GLU A 67 3.83 9.76 -12.10
N VAL A 68 4.43 8.78 -12.77
CA VAL A 68 5.43 7.88 -12.19
C VAL A 68 6.74 8.02 -12.96
N LEU A 69 7.71 8.68 -12.35
CA LEU A 69 9.03 8.93 -12.91
C LEU A 69 10.00 7.82 -12.51
N VAL A 70 10.56 7.10 -13.48
CA VAL A 70 11.48 5.98 -13.22
C VAL A 70 12.92 6.44 -13.45
N ARG A 71 13.75 6.31 -12.41
CA ARG A 71 15.17 6.70 -12.42
C ARG A 71 15.99 5.97 -11.36
N ASP A 72 17.31 6.11 -11.41
CA ASP A 72 18.18 5.76 -10.27
C ASP A 72 18.13 6.84 -9.19
N GLY A 73 18.06 6.41 -7.92
CA GLY A 73 18.00 7.28 -6.75
C GLY A 73 17.09 6.71 -5.66
N ALA A 74 16.92 7.47 -4.57
CA ALA A 74 15.88 7.17 -3.59
C ALA A 74 14.50 7.39 -4.23
N PRO A 75 13.50 6.52 -3.94
CA PRO A 75 12.12 6.83 -4.28
C PRO A 75 11.67 8.08 -3.51
N MET A 76 10.68 8.79 -4.06
CA MET A 76 10.17 10.04 -3.49
C MET A 76 8.72 10.23 -3.92
N ILE A 77 7.85 10.56 -2.97
CA ILE A 77 6.53 11.11 -3.27
C ILE A 77 6.59 12.64 -3.33
N SER A 78 5.94 13.21 -4.34
CA SER A 78 5.83 14.66 -4.53
C SER A 78 4.90 15.30 -3.50
N PHE A 79 5.23 16.55 -3.14
CA PHE A 79 4.49 17.39 -2.20
C PHE A 79 3.01 17.63 -2.60
N ASP A 80 2.70 17.53 -3.89
CA ASP A 80 1.35 17.72 -4.44
C ASP A 80 0.53 16.42 -4.53
N GLY A 81 1.13 15.27 -4.19
CA GLY A 81 0.50 13.95 -4.28
C GLY A 81 0.23 13.48 -5.71
N ARG A 82 0.83 14.09 -6.74
CA ARG A 82 0.58 13.74 -8.15
C ARG A 82 1.77 13.08 -8.84
N THR A 83 2.96 13.13 -8.25
CA THR A 83 4.15 12.52 -8.83
C THR A 83 4.80 11.54 -7.85
N ILE A 84 5.12 10.35 -8.35
CA ILE A 84 5.89 9.30 -7.66
C ILE A 84 7.22 9.13 -8.39
N ARG A 85 8.32 8.97 -7.66
CA ARG A 85 9.61 8.55 -8.22
C ARG A 85 9.89 7.12 -7.82
N LEU A 86 10.09 6.25 -8.80
CA LEU A 86 10.45 4.86 -8.58
C LEU A 86 11.90 4.61 -8.94
N ARG A 87 12.59 3.85 -8.08
CA ARG A 87 13.94 3.39 -8.37
C ARG A 87 13.90 2.40 -9.53
N ALA A 88 14.74 2.61 -10.53
CA ALA A 88 15.02 1.60 -11.54
C ALA A 88 15.71 0.40 -10.89
N SER A 89 15.16 -0.79 -11.07
CA SER A 89 15.68 -2.03 -10.52
C SER A 89 15.51 -3.15 -11.54
N THR A 90 16.34 -4.19 -11.43
CA THR A 90 16.25 -5.41 -12.23
C THR A 90 15.49 -6.53 -11.50
N HIS A 91 15.19 -6.36 -10.20
CA HIS A 91 14.51 -7.37 -9.40
C HIS A 91 12.99 -7.11 -9.33
N ARG A 92 12.20 -7.86 -10.11
CA ARG A 92 10.73 -7.70 -10.19
C ARG A 92 10.04 -7.69 -8.84
N ALA A 93 10.45 -8.54 -7.89
CA ALA A 93 9.86 -8.58 -6.55
C ALA A 93 10.05 -7.26 -5.79
N TYR A 94 11.24 -6.66 -5.88
CA TYR A 94 11.53 -5.37 -5.26
C TYR A 94 10.77 -4.23 -5.95
N MET A 95 10.60 -4.30 -7.27
CA MET A 95 9.78 -3.35 -8.02
C MET A 95 8.30 -3.41 -7.59
N LYS A 96 7.73 -4.61 -7.44
CA LYS A 96 6.37 -4.78 -6.89
C LYS A 96 6.26 -4.12 -5.52
N ALA A 97 7.20 -4.41 -4.61
CA ALA A 97 7.19 -3.86 -3.27
C ALA A 97 7.29 -2.33 -3.28
N THR A 98 8.22 -1.77 -4.05
CA THR A 98 8.41 -0.32 -4.19
C THR A 98 7.16 0.35 -4.75
N LEU A 99 6.55 -0.22 -5.80
CA LEU A 99 5.32 0.33 -6.35
C LEU A 99 4.19 0.36 -5.31
N VAL A 100 3.99 -0.74 -4.58
CA VAL A 100 2.98 -0.82 -3.51
C VAL A 100 3.31 0.17 -2.38
N HIS A 101 4.58 0.32 -2.00
CA HIS A 101 5.01 1.27 -0.98
C HIS A 101 4.62 2.70 -1.36
N GLU A 102 5.02 3.16 -2.55
CA GLU A 102 4.78 4.53 -2.98
C GLU A 102 3.29 4.81 -3.25
N ILE A 103 2.56 3.85 -3.83
CA ILE A 103 1.10 3.96 -3.99
C ILE A 103 0.41 3.96 -2.62
N GLY A 104 0.94 3.23 -1.64
CA GLY A 104 0.48 3.26 -0.26
C GLY A 104 0.63 4.64 0.37
N HIS A 105 1.78 5.29 0.20
CA HIS A 105 1.96 6.68 0.64
C HIS A 105 0.93 7.62 -0.01
N ARG A 106 0.62 7.43 -1.30
CA ARG A 106 -0.40 8.24 -1.98
C ARG A 106 -1.77 8.14 -1.33
N LEU A 107 -2.17 6.93 -0.90
CA LEU A 107 -3.40 6.73 -0.14
C LEU A 107 -3.29 7.32 1.27
N ALA A 108 -2.16 7.12 1.95
CA ALA A 108 -1.93 7.65 3.29
C ALA A 108 -2.10 9.18 3.36
N MET A 109 -1.81 9.91 2.27
CA MET A 109 -2.06 11.35 2.18
C MET A 109 -3.54 11.74 2.27
N THR A 110 -4.48 10.83 1.95
CA THR A 110 -5.92 11.08 2.06
C THR A 110 -6.49 10.69 3.42
N LEU A 111 -5.70 9.98 4.25
CA LEU A 111 -6.11 9.57 5.59
C LEU A 111 -5.95 10.73 6.59
N PRO A 112 -6.75 10.74 7.66
CA PRO A 112 -6.60 11.73 8.73
C PRO A 112 -5.19 11.70 9.31
N ARG A 113 -4.60 12.90 9.48
CA ARG A 113 -3.28 13.06 10.07
C ARG A 113 -3.36 13.03 11.59
N SER A 114 -2.33 12.47 12.22
CA SER A 114 -2.11 12.55 13.67
C SER A 114 -0.70 13.08 13.91
N PRO A 115 -0.50 14.03 14.85
CA PRO A 115 0.84 14.50 15.19
C PRO A 115 1.74 13.40 15.77
N GLU A 116 1.16 12.27 16.22
CA GLU A 116 1.90 11.12 16.74
C GLU A 116 2.47 10.20 15.64
N LEU A 117 1.97 10.33 14.41
CA LEU A 117 2.29 9.44 13.29
C LEU A 117 2.96 10.23 12.18
N ASP A 118 4.23 9.91 11.92
CA ASP A 118 4.89 10.31 10.68
C ASP A 118 4.34 9.53 9.46
N ASP A 119 4.77 9.92 8.27
CA ASP A 119 4.30 9.35 7.00
C ASP A 119 4.53 7.82 6.90
N HIS A 120 5.68 7.32 7.36
CA HIS A 120 6.01 5.90 7.27
C HIS A 120 5.29 5.10 8.35
N ARG A 121 5.16 5.63 9.57
CA ARG A 121 4.36 4.99 10.62
C ARG A 121 2.90 4.87 10.21
N LEU A 122 2.33 5.91 9.59
CA LEU A 122 0.97 5.81 9.04
C LEU A 122 0.88 4.75 7.94
N LEU A 123 1.82 4.72 7.00
CA LEU A 123 1.89 3.71 5.94
C LEU A 123 2.01 2.28 6.50
N TYR A 124 2.88 2.07 7.49
CA TYR A 124 3.19 0.75 8.03
C TYR A 124 2.07 0.16 8.88
N LEU A 125 1.06 0.96 9.25
CA LEU A 125 -0.18 0.42 9.82
C LEU A 125 -0.94 -0.48 8.83
N PHE A 126 -0.68 -0.41 7.51
CA PHE A 126 -1.34 -1.30 6.55
C PHE A 126 -0.40 -1.95 5.53
N LEU A 127 0.79 -1.39 5.27
CA LEU A 127 1.65 -1.87 4.19
C LEU A 127 2.04 -3.35 4.30
N TYR A 128 2.41 -3.82 5.50
CA TYR A 128 2.78 -5.22 5.72
C TYR A 128 1.61 -6.17 5.40
N ASP A 129 0.41 -5.80 5.84
CA ASP A 129 -0.80 -6.59 5.62
C ASP A 129 -1.17 -6.61 4.14
N VAL A 130 -1.03 -5.47 3.44
CA VAL A 130 -1.24 -5.38 1.98
C VAL A 130 -0.24 -6.24 1.21
N TRP A 131 1.05 -6.21 1.54
CA TRP A 131 2.02 -7.11 0.91
C TRP A 131 1.71 -8.58 1.18
N THR A 132 1.29 -8.90 2.40
CA THR A 132 0.92 -10.26 2.78
C THR A 132 -0.29 -10.75 1.98
N ASP A 133 -1.33 -9.92 1.84
CA ASP A 133 -2.55 -10.25 1.10
C ASP A 133 -2.28 -10.39 -0.41
N LEU A 134 -1.41 -9.57 -0.99
CA LEU A 134 -1.10 -9.60 -2.42
C LEU A 134 -0.14 -10.72 -2.82
N TYR A 135 0.91 -10.92 -2.03
CA TYR A 135 2.09 -11.68 -2.45
C TYR A 135 2.56 -12.72 -1.41
N GLY A 136 1.83 -12.87 -0.30
CA GLY A 136 2.13 -13.81 0.76
C GLY A 136 3.11 -13.27 1.81
N ARG A 137 3.09 -13.92 2.98
CA ARG A 137 3.88 -13.52 4.14
C ARG A 137 5.39 -13.50 3.88
N ASP A 138 5.92 -14.52 3.22
CA ASP A 138 7.35 -14.60 2.89
C ASP A 138 7.82 -13.41 2.03
N PHE A 139 6.95 -12.90 1.16
CA PHE A 139 7.24 -11.70 0.39
C PHE A 139 7.31 -10.49 1.32
N ALA A 140 6.30 -10.28 2.17
CA ALA A 140 6.24 -9.16 3.11
C ALA A 140 7.45 -9.15 4.05
N ASP A 141 7.78 -10.30 4.65
CA ASP A 141 8.92 -10.47 5.57
C ASP A 141 10.25 -10.11 4.90
N ARG A 142 10.45 -10.56 3.64
CA ARG A 142 11.65 -10.20 2.87
C ARG A 142 11.71 -8.69 2.58
N MET A 143 10.60 -8.06 2.23
CA MET A 143 10.58 -6.63 1.92
C MET A 143 10.82 -5.77 3.16
N VAL A 144 10.21 -6.13 4.30
CA VAL A 144 10.52 -5.51 5.59
C VAL A 144 12.01 -5.64 5.90
N ALA A 145 12.60 -6.84 5.75
CA ALA A 145 14.02 -7.04 6.02
C ALA A 145 14.93 -6.18 5.13
N ILE A 146 14.51 -5.89 3.88
CA ILE A 146 15.21 -4.98 2.97
C ILE A 146 15.05 -3.53 3.45
N GLU A 147 13.82 -3.09 3.75
CA GLU A 147 13.54 -1.71 4.15
C GLU A 147 14.20 -1.33 5.46
N ARG A 148 14.22 -2.23 6.45
CA ARG A 148 14.93 -2.03 7.74
C ARG A 148 16.43 -1.76 7.57
N ARG A 149 17.01 -2.09 6.41
CA ARG A 149 18.44 -1.88 6.10
C ARG A 149 18.69 -0.64 5.24
N ILE A 150 17.65 0.10 4.86
CA ILE A 150 17.81 1.34 4.08
C ILE A 150 18.57 2.36 4.94
N ARG A 151 19.74 2.77 4.46
CA ARG A 151 20.53 3.82 5.08
C ARG A 151 20.04 5.18 4.58
N ALA A 152 19.15 5.81 5.35
CA ALA A 152 18.68 7.16 5.13
C ALA A 152 18.59 7.91 6.48
N PRO A 153 18.32 9.23 6.48
CA PRO A 153 18.09 9.97 7.73
C PRO A 153 16.90 9.47 8.56
N TYR A 154 15.92 8.80 7.92
CA TYR A 154 14.77 8.21 8.59
C TYR A 154 15.10 6.82 9.16
N ASP A 155 14.67 6.55 10.39
CA ASP A 155 14.88 5.26 11.07
C ASP A 155 13.79 4.24 10.68
N TYR A 156 13.99 3.60 9.53
CA TYR A 156 13.12 2.55 9.02
C TYR A 156 13.03 1.33 9.96
N ASP A 157 14.11 1.01 10.67
CA ASP A 157 14.16 -0.15 11.57
C ASP A 157 13.24 0.05 12.77
N ALA A 158 13.30 1.22 13.39
CA ALA A 158 12.41 1.58 14.49
C ALA A 158 10.94 1.67 14.05
N ALA A 159 10.66 2.24 12.87
CA ALA A 159 9.32 2.36 12.33
C ALA A 159 8.68 0.99 12.06
N TRP A 160 9.42 0.08 11.42
CA TRP A 160 8.96 -1.29 11.19
C TRP A 160 8.81 -2.07 12.50
N SER A 161 9.74 -1.92 13.44
CA SER A 161 9.65 -2.58 14.75
C SER A 161 8.42 -2.14 15.53
N TRP A 162 8.09 -0.85 15.49
CA TRP A 162 6.85 -0.32 16.06
C TRP A 162 5.61 -0.88 15.37
N ALA A 163 5.56 -0.91 14.03
CA ALA A 163 4.39 -1.40 13.31
C ALA A 163 4.15 -2.90 13.53
N LEU A 164 5.22 -3.68 13.63
CA LEU A 164 5.19 -5.14 13.79
C LEU A 164 5.18 -5.60 15.25
N SER A 165 5.29 -4.70 16.22
CA SER A 165 4.95 -5.01 17.61
C SER A 165 3.44 -5.12 17.83
N MET A 166 2.64 -4.67 16.85
CA MET A 166 1.19 -4.79 16.84
C MET A 166 0.74 -5.99 15.99
N THR A 167 -0.40 -6.59 16.34
CA THR A 167 -1.11 -7.52 15.46
C THR A 167 -1.75 -6.78 14.28
N ARG A 168 -2.23 -7.54 13.28
CA ARG A 168 -3.01 -6.99 12.16
C ARG A 168 -4.28 -6.29 12.67
N GLU A 169 -4.94 -6.85 13.66
CA GLU A 169 -6.15 -6.31 14.27
C GLU A 169 -5.86 -4.99 15.00
N GLU A 170 -4.76 -4.92 15.74
CA GLU A 170 -4.33 -3.71 16.46
C GLU A 170 -3.94 -2.59 15.50
N ARG A 171 -3.17 -2.88 14.44
CA ARG A 171 -2.85 -1.90 13.40
C ARG A 171 -4.12 -1.36 12.74
N ARG A 172 -5.06 -2.24 12.39
CA ARG A 172 -6.37 -1.86 11.82
C ARG A 172 -7.21 -1.04 12.78
N ALA A 173 -7.22 -1.39 14.07
CA ALA A 173 -7.92 -0.63 15.09
C ALA A 173 -7.34 0.79 15.22
N ARG A 174 -6.00 0.91 15.16
CA ARG A 174 -5.32 2.20 15.18
C ARG A 174 -5.65 3.04 13.94
N LEU A 175 -5.69 2.46 12.74
CA LEU A 175 -6.16 3.14 11.53
C LEU A 175 -7.60 3.65 11.66
N ARG A 176 -8.52 2.80 12.13
CA ARG A 176 -9.93 3.20 12.33
C ARG A 176 -10.06 4.36 13.33
N ALA A 177 -9.26 4.36 14.39
CA ALA A 177 -9.27 5.41 15.40
C ALA A 177 -8.84 6.79 14.86
N LEU A 178 -8.10 6.84 13.74
CA LEU A 178 -7.74 8.11 13.07
C LEU A 178 -8.96 8.77 12.40
N SER A 179 -10.00 8.02 12.05
CA SER A 179 -11.18 8.54 11.35
C SER A 179 -12.37 8.70 12.31
N PRO A 180 -12.81 9.94 12.62
CA PRO A 180 -14.00 10.18 13.44
C PRO A 180 -15.28 9.61 12.82
N ARG A 181 -15.34 9.46 11.48
CA ARG A 181 -16.49 8.88 10.77
C ARG A 181 -16.68 7.37 11.01
N LEU A 182 -15.64 6.66 11.46
CA LEU A 182 -15.67 5.22 11.75
C LEU A 182 -15.96 4.91 13.22
N ARG A 183 -15.91 5.89 14.12
CA ARG A 183 -16.28 5.71 15.54
C ARG A 183 -17.80 5.57 15.75
N TYR A 184 -18.59 6.36 15.02
CA TYR A 184 -20.05 6.38 15.21
C TYR A 184 -20.80 5.18 14.58
N ALA A 185 -20.25 4.54 13.56
CA ALA A 185 -20.92 3.41 12.90
C ALA A 185 -20.93 2.11 13.72
N ILE A 186 -20.13 2.01 14.80
CA ILE A 186 -20.08 0.85 15.68
C ILE A 186 -20.88 1.08 16.97
N GLU A 187 -20.95 2.32 17.46
CA GLU A 187 -21.76 2.68 18.65
C GLU A 187 -23.28 2.60 18.36
N GLU A 188 -23.72 2.68 17.11
CA GLU A 188 -25.14 2.49 16.72
C GLU A 188 -25.55 1.00 16.54
N ILE A 189 -24.61 0.05 16.56
CA ILE A 189 -24.89 -1.38 16.31
C ILE A 189 -24.66 -2.25 17.56
N ALA A 190 -24.12 -1.69 18.65
CA ALA A 190 -24.07 -2.39 19.94
C ALA A 190 -25.41 -2.21 20.68
N PRO A 191 -26.09 -3.30 21.09
CA PRO A 191 -27.35 -3.23 21.84
C PRO A 191 -27.17 -2.67 23.26
#